data_AF-A0A6A4V0Z0-F1
#
_entry.id   AF-A0A6A4V0Z0-F1
#
_cell.length_a   1.000
_cell.length_b   1.000
_cell.length_c   1.000
_cell.angle_alpha   90.00
_cell.angle_beta   90.00
_cell.angle_gamma   90.00
#
_symmetry.space_group_name_H-M   'P 1'
#
loop_
_entity.id
_entity.type
_entity.pdbx_description
1 polymer ?
#
loop_
_entity_poly.entity_id
_entity_poly.type
_entity_poly.pdbx_seq_one_letter_code
_entity_poly.pdbx_strand_id
1 'polypeptide(L)'
;MKTLKERLTLNKSGVVLMSVMIILLVMTIIISGVVFITVANLENSQKTASHTETYYPAEGGVNYLTQTFETFYATVPTTTSTTFFTAIDAFAATYPVSNKQVVSFSNNKGKTSEAQIWITPLTVTDPSVHRYQIFSDGYIGNVKRTLSRIIEVSYINGGLAFNDAVLAVGSMDIGGAYIDGTIQTTSTATPAITFIGGTVDGVYIPTGTVPTDVVDSSNYNSSIPGLGTAGIYQQDPPTVNPITILTAPVTTTKLKNFTFTSGGKNYQIINNGNFSITSTTNLTVPTSYNLGDENPGQSVFYVPNLKVTQYAPNFTLVINRDITLVTDTLWLNNQFKVTGTGKLTIFVKPSTSTTSTNTKLQINASGIVGNQADSTKMSIYVGALTYKSGSSQLPWTLTLGSGTYYFSLLCANLNIDLASSILRGAIATNGAKVFIGPSSASSAILLYAPLAVVQMKSSSSSFYGAIVAGSFVSSTGNSHPTIVYSSAVNTYIPVDVIDLSGMTTPPTITVVKSPTLE
;
A
#
# COMPACT_ATOMS: atom_id res chain seq x y z
N MET A 1 18.13 -95.30 -65.15
CA MET A 1 17.52 -95.02 -63.84
C MET A 1 18.53 -94.27 -62.97
N LYS A 2 18.45 -92.94 -62.86
CA LYS A 2 19.23 -92.21 -61.84
C LYS A 2 18.69 -92.61 -60.47
N THR A 3 19.56 -93.02 -59.58
CA THR A 3 19.19 -93.54 -58.25
C THR A 3 18.48 -92.44 -57.45
N LEU A 4 17.49 -92.82 -56.62
CA LEU A 4 16.70 -91.90 -55.79
C LEU A 4 17.58 -90.91 -54.98
N LYS A 5 18.81 -91.34 -54.64
CA LYS A 5 19.86 -90.54 -53.99
C LYS A 5 20.32 -89.33 -54.80
N GLU A 6 20.47 -89.43 -56.13
CA GLU A 6 20.92 -88.31 -56.97
C GLU A 6 19.82 -87.28 -57.23
N ARG A 7 18.55 -87.72 -57.27
CA ARG A 7 17.41 -86.79 -57.31
C ARG A 7 17.21 -86.06 -55.97
N LEU A 8 17.54 -86.70 -54.85
CA LEU A 8 17.52 -86.07 -53.53
C LEU A 8 18.66 -85.07 -53.31
N THR A 9 19.85 -85.26 -53.90
CA THR A 9 20.96 -84.29 -53.79
C THR A 9 20.80 -83.06 -54.69
N LEU A 10 20.21 -83.20 -55.88
CA LEU A 10 19.85 -82.05 -56.74
C LEU A 10 18.75 -81.18 -56.13
N ASN A 11 17.83 -81.76 -55.34
CA ASN A 11 16.80 -81.01 -54.63
C ASN A 11 17.37 -80.26 -53.38
N LYS A 12 18.44 -80.79 -52.76
CA LYS A 12 19.11 -80.13 -51.63
C LYS A 12 19.79 -78.81 -52.01
N SER A 13 20.39 -78.72 -53.21
CA SER A 13 21.02 -77.48 -53.68
C SER A 13 20.01 -76.35 -53.93
N GLY A 14 18.81 -76.68 -54.44
CA GLY A 14 17.73 -75.71 -54.62
C GLY A 14 17.18 -75.18 -53.28
N VAL A 15 17.03 -76.06 -52.29
CA VAL A 15 16.61 -75.68 -50.93
C VAL A 15 17.65 -74.78 -50.26
N VAL A 16 18.95 -75.08 -50.39
CA VAL A 16 20.02 -74.23 -49.83
C VAL A 16 20.02 -72.83 -50.46
N LEU A 17 19.87 -72.74 -51.79
CA LEU A 17 19.78 -71.44 -52.47
C LEU A 17 18.56 -70.63 -52.00
N MET A 18 17.39 -71.27 -51.92
CA MET A 18 16.18 -70.61 -51.40
C MET A 18 16.33 -70.15 -49.95
N SER A 19 16.93 -70.97 -49.08
CA SER A 19 17.19 -70.57 -47.68
C SER A 19 18.11 -69.35 -47.60
N VAL A 20 19.19 -69.30 -48.39
CA VAL A 20 20.08 -68.13 -48.43
C VAL A 20 19.35 -66.91 -48.96
N MET A 21 18.54 -67.03 -50.01
CA MET A 21 17.75 -65.92 -50.55
C MET A 21 16.71 -65.40 -49.55
N ILE A 22 16.02 -66.28 -48.82
CA ILE A 22 15.07 -65.88 -47.78
C ILE A 22 15.80 -65.17 -46.64
N ILE A 23 16.95 -65.69 -46.19
CA ILE A 23 17.75 -65.05 -45.14
C ILE A 23 18.23 -63.66 -45.59
N LEU A 24 18.73 -63.54 -46.82
CA LEU A 24 19.16 -62.25 -47.40
C LEU A 24 17.99 -61.25 -47.51
N LEU A 25 16.82 -61.72 -47.95
CA LEU A 25 15.63 -60.88 -48.04
C LEU A 25 15.19 -60.38 -46.66
N VAL A 26 15.13 -61.27 -45.66
CA VAL A 26 14.78 -60.92 -44.27
C VAL A 26 15.79 -59.94 -43.69
N MET A 27 17.10 -60.18 -43.88
CA MET A 27 18.14 -59.23 -43.45
C MET A 27 17.98 -57.88 -44.13
N THR A 28 17.69 -57.83 -45.43
CA THR A 28 17.52 -56.57 -46.17
C THR A 28 16.31 -55.77 -45.67
N ILE A 29 15.20 -56.44 -45.37
CA ILE A 29 14.00 -55.81 -44.80
C ILE A 29 14.31 -55.26 -43.40
N ILE A 30 15.01 -56.02 -42.57
CA ILE A 30 15.39 -55.57 -41.21
C ILE A 30 16.35 -54.38 -41.29
N ILE A 31 17.40 -54.45 -42.11
CA ILE A 31 18.35 -53.36 -42.30
C ILE A 31 17.63 -52.10 -42.79
N SER A 32 16.73 -52.23 -43.77
CA SER A 32 15.93 -51.11 -44.27
C SER A 32 15.06 -50.51 -43.17
N GLY A 33 14.38 -51.34 -42.37
CA GLY A 33 13.57 -50.90 -41.24
C GLY A 33 14.37 -50.13 -40.19
N VAL A 34 15.58 -50.61 -39.84
CA VAL A 34 16.48 -49.93 -38.90
C VAL A 34 16.94 -48.59 -39.45
N VAL A 35 17.28 -48.50 -40.75
CA VAL A 35 17.68 -47.24 -41.40
C VAL A 35 16.53 -46.24 -41.38
N PHE A 36 15.31 -46.64 -41.73
CA PHE A 36 14.14 -45.75 -41.68
C PHE A 36 13.87 -45.22 -40.27
N ILE A 37 13.91 -46.09 -39.25
CA ILE A 37 13.75 -45.67 -37.85
C ILE A 37 14.87 -44.72 -37.42
N THR A 38 16.11 -44.97 -37.87
CA THR A 38 17.26 -44.11 -37.54
C THR A 38 17.11 -42.72 -38.17
N VAL A 39 16.69 -42.64 -39.44
CA VAL A 39 16.44 -41.36 -40.12
C VAL A 39 15.29 -40.60 -39.44
N ALA A 40 14.19 -41.27 -39.13
CA ALA A 40 13.06 -40.66 -38.42
C ALA A 40 13.46 -40.14 -37.02
N ASN A 41 14.27 -40.90 -36.28
CA ASN A 41 14.78 -40.48 -34.98
C ASN A 41 15.76 -39.30 -35.11
N LEU A 42 16.61 -39.29 -36.14
CA LEU A 42 17.53 -38.20 -36.41
C LEU A 42 16.76 -36.91 -36.77
N GLU A 43 15.75 -36.99 -37.63
CA GLU A 43 14.89 -35.86 -37.98
C GLU A 43 14.13 -35.33 -36.76
N ASN A 44 13.56 -36.21 -35.94
CA ASN A 44 12.90 -35.82 -34.69
C ASN A 44 13.88 -35.18 -33.69
N SER A 45 15.11 -35.69 -33.60
CA SER A 45 16.16 -35.12 -32.76
C SER A 45 16.57 -33.73 -33.27
N GLN A 46 16.75 -33.55 -34.58
CA GLN A 46 17.07 -32.26 -35.19
C GLN A 46 15.93 -31.25 -35.03
N LYS A 47 14.67 -31.68 -35.19
CA LYS A 47 13.50 -30.83 -34.97
C LYS A 47 13.40 -30.39 -33.51
N THR A 48 13.61 -31.32 -32.57
CA THR A 48 13.64 -31.02 -31.14
C THR A 48 14.77 -30.04 -30.81
N ALA A 49 15.98 -30.31 -31.28
CA ALA A 49 17.13 -29.43 -31.10
C ALA A 49 16.86 -28.04 -31.68
N SER A 50 16.31 -27.93 -32.89
CA SER A 50 15.99 -26.64 -33.50
C SER A 50 14.91 -25.88 -32.72
N HIS A 51 13.93 -26.58 -32.16
CA HIS A 51 12.91 -25.97 -31.30
C HIS A 51 13.48 -25.47 -29.96
N THR A 52 14.40 -26.21 -29.35
CA THR A 52 15.11 -25.77 -28.14
C THR A 52 16.03 -24.60 -28.44
N GLU A 53 16.73 -24.63 -29.57
CA GLU A 53 17.62 -23.55 -29.99
C GLU A 53 16.83 -22.25 -30.25
N THR A 54 15.66 -22.33 -30.89
CA THR A 54 14.78 -21.16 -31.17
C THR A 54 14.09 -20.58 -29.94
N TYR A 55 14.04 -21.32 -28.83
CA TYR A 55 13.55 -20.81 -27.56
C TYR A 55 14.43 -19.67 -27.03
N TYR A 56 15.75 -19.78 -27.15
CA TYR A 56 16.70 -18.78 -26.64
C TYR A 56 16.55 -17.38 -27.27
N PRO A 57 16.49 -17.20 -28.60
CA PRO A 57 16.23 -15.87 -29.16
C PRO A 57 14.82 -15.37 -28.81
N ALA A 58 13.81 -16.24 -28.74
CA ALA A 58 12.47 -15.84 -28.32
C ALA A 58 12.49 -15.27 -26.88
N GLU A 59 13.12 -15.98 -25.94
CA GLU A 59 13.27 -15.57 -24.55
C GLU A 59 14.12 -14.30 -24.43
N GLY A 60 15.22 -14.24 -25.17
CA GLY A 60 16.07 -13.05 -25.26
C GLY A 60 15.29 -11.82 -25.71
N GLY A 61 14.41 -11.96 -26.71
CA GLY A 61 13.55 -10.86 -27.19
C GLY A 61 12.54 -10.40 -26.14
N VAL A 62 11.86 -11.32 -25.43
CA VAL A 62 10.95 -10.95 -24.34
C VAL A 62 11.69 -10.22 -23.23
N ASN A 63 12.85 -10.73 -22.81
CA ASN A 63 13.64 -10.12 -21.74
C ASN A 63 14.19 -8.75 -22.15
N TYR A 64 14.69 -8.61 -23.38
CA TYR A 64 15.15 -7.34 -23.92
C TYR A 64 14.04 -6.28 -23.89
N LEU A 65 12.85 -6.61 -24.40
CA LEU A 65 11.73 -5.66 -24.44
C LEU A 65 11.17 -5.37 -23.04
N THR A 66 11.19 -6.36 -22.13
CA THR A 66 10.84 -6.14 -20.70
C THR A 66 11.79 -5.13 -20.07
N GLN A 67 13.11 -5.31 -20.21
CA GLN A 67 14.10 -4.40 -19.66
C GLN A 67 14.01 -3.00 -20.28
N THR A 68 13.73 -2.93 -21.58
CA THR A 68 13.52 -1.66 -22.28
C THR A 68 12.28 -0.94 -21.74
N PHE A 69 11.19 -1.68 -21.50
CA PHE A 69 9.98 -1.15 -20.88
C PHE A 69 10.24 -0.65 -19.46
N GLU A 70 10.95 -1.41 -18.61
CA GLU A 70 11.33 -1.01 -17.24
C GLU A 70 12.23 0.25 -17.24
N THR A 71 13.15 0.33 -18.19
CA THR A 71 14.03 1.51 -18.34
C THR A 71 13.23 2.74 -18.76
N PHE A 72 12.33 2.61 -19.74
CA PHE A 72 11.45 3.69 -20.16
C PHE A 72 10.55 4.15 -19.00
N TYR A 73 9.95 3.18 -18.31
CA TYR A 73 9.08 3.41 -17.17
C TYR A 73 9.71 4.30 -16.09
N ALA A 74 10.99 4.04 -15.76
CA ALA A 74 11.73 4.84 -14.78
C ALA A 74 11.87 6.32 -15.18
N THR A 75 11.62 6.66 -16.44
CA THR A 75 11.67 8.04 -16.95
C THR A 75 10.29 8.71 -17.09
N VAL A 76 9.19 7.98 -16.87
CA VAL A 76 7.84 8.50 -17.11
C VAL A 76 7.43 9.47 -15.98
N PRO A 77 6.92 10.67 -16.31
CA PRO A 77 6.43 11.61 -15.31
C PRO A 77 5.27 11.03 -14.49
N THR A 78 5.33 11.19 -13.18
CA THR A 78 4.37 10.61 -12.21
C THR A 78 3.27 11.58 -11.80
N THR A 79 3.03 12.66 -12.57
CA THR A 79 2.21 13.79 -12.15
C THR A 79 0.71 13.49 -12.06
N THR A 80 0.16 12.71 -13.01
CA THR A 80 -1.25 12.28 -13.00
C THR A 80 -1.38 10.89 -13.60
N SER A 81 -2.43 10.13 -13.24
CA SER A 81 -2.69 8.81 -13.82
C SER A 81 -2.84 8.87 -15.34
N THR A 82 -3.57 9.87 -15.84
CA THR A 82 -3.80 10.07 -17.28
C THR A 82 -2.50 10.33 -18.02
N THR A 83 -1.67 11.27 -17.55
CA THR A 83 -0.39 11.57 -18.20
C THR A 83 0.57 10.38 -18.13
N PHE A 84 0.57 9.67 -17.00
CA PHE A 84 1.38 8.48 -16.78
C PHE A 84 0.98 7.37 -17.77
N PHE A 85 -0.29 6.96 -17.80
CA PHE A 85 -0.75 5.90 -18.69
C PHE A 85 -0.68 6.30 -20.16
N THR A 86 -0.92 7.57 -20.51
CA THR A 86 -0.73 8.07 -21.88
C THR A 86 0.71 7.88 -22.36
N ALA A 87 1.70 8.12 -21.49
CA ALA A 87 3.10 7.92 -21.83
C ALA A 87 3.46 6.44 -21.99
N ILE A 88 2.94 5.55 -21.12
CA ILE A 88 3.14 4.11 -21.24
C ILE A 88 2.46 3.55 -22.49
N ASP A 89 1.22 3.95 -22.76
CA ASP A 89 0.46 3.55 -23.95
C ASP A 89 1.17 4.03 -25.24
N ALA A 90 1.72 5.24 -25.23
CA ALA A 90 2.51 5.76 -26.34
C ALA A 90 3.80 4.95 -26.56
N PHE A 91 4.50 4.54 -25.50
CA PHE A 91 5.65 3.64 -25.61
C PHE A 91 5.24 2.27 -26.17
N ALA A 92 4.17 1.66 -25.65
CA ALA A 92 3.66 0.40 -26.16
C ALA A 92 3.30 0.49 -27.67
N ALA A 93 2.74 1.63 -28.10
CA ALA A 93 2.40 1.88 -29.50
C ALA A 93 3.63 1.99 -30.43
N THR A 94 4.85 2.19 -29.91
CA THR A 94 6.09 2.14 -30.72
C THR A 94 6.52 0.71 -31.10
N TYR A 95 5.92 -0.30 -30.46
CA TYR A 95 6.14 -1.72 -30.71
C TYR A 95 4.87 -2.42 -31.21
N PRO A 96 4.22 -1.96 -32.31
CA PRO A 96 2.95 -2.52 -32.74
C PRO A 96 3.13 -3.87 -33.46
N VAL A 97 2.08 -4.71 -33.43
CA VAL A 97 2.04 -6.00 -34.16
C VAL A 97 2.30 -5.82 -35.66
N SER A 98 1.89 -4.69 -36.24
CA SER A 98 2.06 -4.38 -37.68
C SER A 98 3.50 -4.06 -38.08
N ASN A 99 4.36 -3.70 -37.11
CA ASN A 99 5.76 -3.36 -37.34
C ASN A 99 6.63 -3.94 -36.23
N LYS A 100 6.75 -5.27 -36.22
CA LYS A 100 7.57 -5.99 -35.24
C LYS A 100 9.03 -5.55 -35.36
N GLN A 101 9.64 -5.16 -34.24
CA GLN A 101 11.04 -4.79 -34.24
C GLN A 101 11.93 -6.03 -34.24
N VAL A 102 13.02 -6.00 -35.00
CA VAL A 102 13.97 -7.13 -35.10
C VAL A 102 15.15 -6.88 -34.17
N VAL A 103 15.41 -7.83 -33.28
CA VAL A 103 16.60 -7.89 -32.42
C VAL A 103 17.48 -9.02 -32.91
N SER A 104 18.67 -8.69 -33.41
CA SER A 104 19.63 -9.68 -33.88
C SER A 104 20.52 -10.17 -32.74
N PHE A 105 20.73 -11.48 -32.66
CA PHE A 105 21.64 -12.12 -31.72
C PHE A 105 22.87 -12.66 -32.46
N SER A 106 23.88 -13.11 -31.71
CA SER A 106 25.02 -13.81 -32.29
C SER A 106 24.57 -15.06 -33.05
N ASN A 107 25.17 -15.31 -34.22
CA ASN A 107 24.88 -16.48 -35.03
C ASN A 107 25.06 -17.77 -34.23
N ASN A 108 24.14 -18.72 -34.41
CA ASN A 108 24.19 -20.04 -33.78
C ASN A 108 24.46 -21.10 -34.86
N LYS A 109 25.64 -21.74 -34.80
CA LYS A 109 26.08 -22.76 -35.78
C LYS A 109 25.98 -22.30 -37.25
N GLY A 110 26.33 -21.04 -37.52
CA GLY A 110 26.30 -20.46 -38.86
C GLY A 110 24.91 -20.07 -39.37
N LYS A 111 23.86 -20.20 -38.55
CA LYS A 111 22.52 -19.68 -38.84
C LYS A 111 22.32 -18.33 -38.16
N THR A 112 21.60 -17.44 -38.84
CA THR A 112 21.14 -16.18 -38.25
C THR A 112 20.18 -16.47 -37.11
N SER A 113 20.35 -15.75 -36.01
CA SER A 113 19.52 -15.84 -34.81
C SER A 113 18.92 -14.46 -34.56
N GLU A 114 17.60 -14.36 -34.57
CA GLU A 114 16.89 -13.08 -34.40
C GLU A 114 15.58 -13.27 -33.65
N ALA A 115 15.08 -12.20 -33.04
CA ALA A 115 13.74 -12.14 -32.48
C ALA A 115 12.95 -10.97 -33.04
N GLN A 116 11.68 -11.20 -33.33
CA GLN A 116 10.73 -10.16 -33.69
C GLN A 116 9.83 -9.87 -32.49
N ILE A 117 9.89 -8.65 -31.95
CA ILE A 117 9.23 -8.27 -30.69
C ILE A 117 8.13 -7.24 -30.90
N TRP A 118 7.06 -7.33 -30.10
CA TRP A 118 5.94 -6.37 -30.09
C TRP A 118 5.19 -6.37 -28.76
N ILE A 119 4.35 -5.35 -28.53
CA ILE A 119 3.52 -5.18 -27.33
C ILE A 119 2.05 -5.08 -27.76
N THR A 120 1.17 -5.78 -27.02
CA THR A 120 -0.28 -5.64 -27.16
C THR A 120 -0.88 -5.21 -25.80
N PRO A 121 -1.59 -4.07 -25.73
CA PRO A 121 -2.31 -3.70 -24.52
C PRO A 121 -3.48 -4.66 -24.28
N LEU A 122 -3.71 -5.01 -23.01
CA LEU A 122 -4.81 -5.88 -22.58
C LEU A 122 -5.89 -5.05 -21.90
N THR A 123 -7.15 -5.32 -22.24
CA THR A 123 -8.30 -4.67 -21.59
C THR A 123 -8.42 -5.12 -20.15
N VAL A 124 -8.53 -4.16 -19.24
CA VAL A 124 -8.74 -4.36 -17.81
C VAL A 124 -9.91 -3.52 -17.34
N THR A 125 -10.60 -3.98 -16.28
CA THR A 125 -11.80 -3.31 -15.75
C THR A 125 -11.47 -2.17 -14.81
N ASP A 126 -10.29 -2.19 -14.20
CA ASP A 126 -9.83 -1.18 -13.24
C ASP A 126 -9.05 -0.06 -13.97
N PRO A 127 -9.51 1.21 -13.93
CA PRO A 127 -8.82 2.31 -14.58
C PRO A 127 -7.49 2.71 -13.93
N SER A 128 -7.16 2.19 -12.74
CA SER A 128 -5.89 2.44 -12.05
C SER A 128 -4.78 1.44 -12.41
N VAL A 129 -5.09 0.46 -13.25
CA VAL A 129 -4.20 -0.61 -13.67
C VAL A 129 -4.23 -0.68 -15.19
N HIS A 130 -3.08 -0.80 -15.84
CA HIS A 130 -2.96 -1.17 -17.25
C HIS A 130 -2.15 -2.46 -17.37
N ARG A 131 -2.54 -3.36 -18.28
CA ARG A 131 -1.81 -4.59 -18.56
C ARG A 131 -1.30 -4.60 -19.99
N TYR A 132 -0.09 -5.11 -20.17
CA TYR A 132 0.56 -5.22 -21.47
C TYR A 132 1.09 -6.64 -21.65
N GLN A 133 0.87 -7.22 -22.82
CA GLN A 133 1.46 -8.49 -23.21
C GLN A 133 2.60 -8.24 -24.20
N ILE A 134 3.81 -8.55 -23.76
CA ILE A 134 5.02 -8.54 -24.59
C ILE A 134 5.08 -9.88 -25.31
N PHE A 135 5.36 -9.85 -26.61
CA PHE A 135 5.57 -11.03 -27.44
C PHE A 135 6.94 -11.01 -28.10
N SER A 136 7.45 -12.20 -28.39
CA SER A 136 8.70 -12.41 -29.13
C SER A 136 8.60 -13.66 -29.99
N ASP A 137 8.72 -13.48 -31.32
CA ASP A 137 8.94 -14.56 -32.27
C ASP A 137 10.45 -14.77 -32.45
N GLY A 138 11.02 -15.82 -31.86
CA GLY A 138 12.43 -16.19 -32.04
C GLY A 138 12.65 -17.07 -33.26
N TYR A 139 13.67 -16.75 -34.05
CA TYR A 139 14.02 -17.42 -35.30
C TYR A 139 15.47 -17.93 -35.28
N ILE A 140 15.64 -19.15 -35.78
CA ILE A 140 16.95 -19.69 -36.19
C ILE A 140 16.76 -20.36 -37.56
N GLY A 141 17.18 -19.66 -38.61
CA GLY A 141 16.80 -20.00 -39.97
C GLY A 141 15.28 -19.96 -40.15
N ASN A 142 14.65 -21.06 -40.57
CA ASN A 142 13.21 -21.14 -40.85
C ASN A 142 12.36 -21.65 -39.66
N VAL A 143 12.98 -21.97 -38.53
CA VAL A 143 12.26 -22.45 -37.35
C VAL A 143 11.88 -21.25 -36.48
N LYS A 144 10.62 -21.21 -36.06
CA LYS A 144 10.05 -20.15 -35.23
C LYS A 144 9.52 -20.70 -33.90
N ARG A 145 9.73 -19.95 -32.82
CA ARG A 145 9.04 -20.13 -31.53
C ARG A 145 8.51 -18.79 -31.05
N THR A 146 7.32 -18.78 -30.46
CA THR A 146 6.69 -17.57 -29.92
C THR A 146 6.62 -17.67 -28.41
N LEU A 147 7.13 -16.66 -27.70
CA LEU A 147 6.96 -16.51 -26.26
C LEU A 147 6.20 -15.22 -25.95
N SER A 148 5.46 -15.22 -24.84
CA SER A 148 4.76 -14.04 -24.34
C SER A 148 4.99 -13.83 -22.84
N ARG A 149 4.94 -12.58 -22.38
CA ARG A 149 5.02 -12.18 -20.95
C ARG A 149 4.00 -11.08 -20.68
N ILE A 150 3.29 -11.17 -19.56
CA ILE A 150 2.33 -10.13 -19.14
C ILE A 150 2.98 -9.27 -18.06
N ILE A 151 2.96 -7.95 -18.29
CA ILE A 151 3.35 -6.91 -17.34
C ILE A 151 2.10 -6.17 -16.92
N GLU A 152 1.98 -5.90 -15.62
CA GLU A 152 0.95 -5.04 -15.04
C GLU A 152 1.61 -3.79 -14.48
N VAL A 153 1.02 -2.65 -14.81
CA VAL A 153 1.45 -1.34 -14.34
C VAL A 153 0.29 -0.73 -13.57
N SER A 154 0.52 -0.46 -12.29
CA SER A 154 -0.46 0.17 -11.41
C SER A 154 -0.02 1.60 -11.10
N TYR A 155 -0.93 2.55 -11.29
CA TYR A 155 -0.73 3.92 -10.88
C TYR A 155 -1.52 4.19 -9.60
N ILE A 156 -0.80 4.45 -8.51
CA ILE A 156 -1.40 4.84 -7.24
C ILE A 156 -1.40 6.37 -7.19
N ASN A 157 -2.56 6.97 -7.45
CA ASN A 157 -2.69 8.43 -7.39
C ASN A 157 -2.60 8.91 -5.96
N GLY A 158 -1.58 9.71 -5.63
CA GLY A 158 -1.48 10.35 -4.32
C GLY A 158 -1.38 9.36 -3.15
N GLY A 159 -0.74 8.21 -3.33
CA GLY A 159 -0.33 7.40 -2.18
C GLY A 159 0.86 8.07 -1.49
N LEU A 160 0.85 8.18 -0.17
CA LEU A 160 2.11 8.39 0.55
C LEU A 160 2.93 7.12 0.37
N ALA A 161 4.09 7.15 -0.30
CA ALA A 161 5.13 6.14 -0.08
C ALA A 161 6.04 6.68 1.00
N PHE A 162 5.60 6.53 2.24
CA PHE A 162 6.53 6.62 3.34
C PHE A 162 7.09 5.23 3.56
N ASN A 163 8.38 5.08 3.26
CA ASN A 163 9.14 3.89 3.62
C ASN A 163 9.90 4.07 4.94
N ASP A 164 9.71 5.23 5.58
CA ASP A 164 10.35 5.61 6.84
C ASP A 164 9.39 5.44 8.02
N ALA A 165 9.95 4.99 9.14
CA ALA A 165 9.27 5.02 10.43
C ALA A 165 9.00 6.46 10.88
N VAL A 166 9.97 7.36 10.67
CA VAL A 166 9.88 8.78 11.04
C VAL A 166 10.46 9.66 9.94
N LEU A 167 9.65 10.55 9.39
CA LEU A 167 10.06 11.65 8.53
C LEU A 167 9.85 12.98 9.25
N ALA A 168 10.91 13.77 9.44
CA ALA A 168 10.82 15.10 10.02
C ALA A 168 11.17 16.20 9.00
N VAL A 169 10.32 17.23 8.88
CA VAL A 169 10.62 18.40 8.04
C VAL A 169 11.80 19.19 8.63
N GLY A 170 11.83 19.30 9.95
CA GLY A 170 12.88 19.96 10.73
C GLY A 170 13.79 18.96 11.44
N SER A 171 14.12 19.27 12.70
CA SER A 171 15.08 18.47 13.48
C SER A 171 14.47 17.20 14.09
N MET A 172 15.35 16.24 14.40
CA MET A 172 15.05 15.03 15.15
C MET A 172 16.00 14.88 16.33
N ASP A 173 15.44 14.73 17.53
CA ASP A 173 16.17 14.39 18.75
C ASP A 173 15.80 12.96 19.17
N ILE A 174 16.71 12.01 18.92
CA ILE A 174 16.52 10.59 19.21
C ILE A 174 17.21 10.26 20.55
N GLY A 175 16.48 10.45 21.64
CA GLY A 175 16.89 10.05 22.99
C GLY A 175 16.32 8.70 23.42
N GLY A 176 17.06 7.63 23.17
CA GLY A 176 16.79 6.29 23.71
C GLY A 176 15.78 5.45 22.95
N ALA A 177 15.06 5.99 21.97
CA ALA A 177 14.03 5.28 21.21
C ALA A 177 14.57 4.05 20.46
N TYR A 178 13.77 2.98 20.41
CA TYR A 178 13.95 1.87 19.48
C TYR A 178 13.03 2.09 18.28
N ILE A 179 13.61 2.33 17.10
CA ILE A 179 12.88 2.58 15.85
C ILE A 179 13.23 1.44 14.88
N ASP A 180 12.28 0.54 14.68
CA ASP A 180 12.31 -0.51 13.66
C ASP A 180 11.77 0.10 12.36
N GLY A 181 12.70 0.40 11.44
CA GLY A 181 12.49 1.22 10.26
C GLY A 181 13.48 2.38 10.13
N THR A 182 13.49 2.98 8.95
CA THR A 182 14.39 4.09 8.60
C THR A 182 13.86 5.43 9.10
N ILE A 183 14.74 6.38 9.34
CA ILE A 183 14.37 7.77 9.63
C ILE A 183 14.91 8.70 8.54
N GLN A 184 14.16 9.75 8.25
CA GLN A 184 14.55 10.75 7.26
C GLN A 184 14.29 12.17 7.77
N THR A 185 15.15 13.12 7.43
CA THR A 185 14.89 14.56 7.63
C THR A 185 14.91 15.32 6.31
N THR A 186 14.15 16.42 6.23
CA THR A 186 14.29 17.41 5.14
C THR A 186 15.21 18.59 5.48
N SER A 187 15.68 18.64 6.73
CA SER A 187 16.53 19.73 7.21
C SER A 187 17.99 19.49 6.85
N THR A 188 18.67 20.54 6.38
CA THR A 188 20.13 20.57 6.17
C THR A 188 20.87 21.28 7.31
N ALA A 189 20.16 21.63 8.39
CA ALA A 189 20.74 22.29 9.56
C ALA A 189 21.74 21.38 10.29
N THR A 190 22.65 21.98 11.05
CA THR A 190 23.70 21.27 11.80
C THR A 190 23.52 21.48 13.31
N PRO A 191 23.22 20.42 14.10
CA PRO A 191 22.74 19.11 13.68
C PRO A 191 21.25 19.13 13.34
N ALA A 192 20.83 18.37 12.31
CA ALA A 192 19.42 18.12 12.02
C ALA A 192 18.93 16.87 12.77
N ILE A 193 19.80 15.89 12.98
CA ILE A 193 19.51 14.67 13.71
C ILE A 193 20.52 14.54 14.85
N THR A 194 20.03 14.52 16.09
CA THR A 194 20.85 14.35 17.29
C THR A 194 20.52 12.99 17.92
N PHE A 195 21.52 12.11 18.01
CA PHE A 195 21.39 10.89 18.80
C PHE A 195 21.88 11.12 20.22
N ILE A 196 20.99 10.95 21.19
CA ILE A 196 21.29 10.93 22.64
C ILE A 196 21.19 9.48 23.16
N GLY A 197 21.00 8.52 22.25
CA GLY A 197 20.85 7.10 22.47
C GLY A 197 19.87 6.50 21.45
N GLY A 198 19.42 5.27 21.70
CA GLY A 198 18.43 4.62 20.84
C GLY A 198 19.03 3.97 19.60
N THR A 199 18.14 3.46 18.75
CA THR A 199 18.46 2.62 17.60
C THR A 199 17.51 2.87 16.44
N VAL A 200 18.05 2.87 15.22
CA VAL A 200 17.31 3.01 13.94
C VAL A 200 17.89 2.05 12.91
N ASP A 201 17.13 1.66 11.89
CA ASP A 201 17.64 0.77 10.82
C ASP A 201 18.49 1.52 9.78
N GLY A 202 18.21 2.82 9.58
CA GLY A 202 18.87 3.65 8.58
C GLY A 202 18.54 5.12 8.75
N VAL A 203 19.46 5.98 8.31
CA VAL A 203 19.29 7.43 8.36
C VAL A 203 19.41 8.00 6.95
N TYR A 204 18.37 8.67 6.48
CA TYR A 204 18.36 9.38 5.21
C TYR A 204 18.40 10.89 5.44
N ILE A 205 19.31 11.56 4.73
CA ILE A 205 19.46 13.01 4.70
C ILE A 205 19.27 13.52 3.27
N PRO A 206 18.88 14.79 3.06
CA PRO A 206 18.70 15.35 1.71
C PRO A 206 19.97 15.20 0.86
N THR A 207 19.85 15.11 -0.47
CA THR A 207 21.05 15.13 -1.33
C THR A 207 21.62 16.55 -1.44
N GLY A 208 22.88 16.65 -1.87
CA GLY A 208 23.54 17.93 -2.14
C GLY A 208 24.72 18.23 -1.21
N THR A 209 25.07 19.52 -1.06
CA THR A 209 26.16 19.95 -0.16
C THR A 209 25.66 19.95 1.28
N VAL A 210 25.63 18.76 1.87
CA VAL A 210 25.23 18.57 3.27
C VAL A 210 26.49 18.67 4.16
N PRO A 211 26.50 19.52 5.20
CA PRO A 211 27.59 19.54 6.17
C PRO A 211 27.84 18.14 6.77
N THR A 212 29.08 17.83 7.12
CA THR A 212 29.45 16.52 7.73
C THR A 212 28.73 16.24 9.05
N ASP A 213 28.24 17.30 9.70
CA ASP A 213 27.74 17.27 11.07
C ASP A 213 26.21 17.37 11.14
N VAL A 214 25.51 17.13 10.02
CA VAL A 214 24.03 17.11 10.00
C VAL A 214 23.46 15.98 10.86
N VAL A 215 24.22 14.90 11.03
CA VAL A 215 23.91 13.82 11.98
C VAL A 215 24.96 13.83 13.10
N ASP A 216 24.56 14.25 14.30
CA ASP A 216 25.39 14.06 15.49
C ASP A 216 25.26 12.61 15.97
N SER A 217 26.26 11.81 15.61
CA SER A 217 26.38 10.39 15.94
C SER A 217 27.24 10.13 17.18
N SER A 218 27.62 11.16 17.94
CA SER A 218 28.51 11.03 19.10
C SER A 218 28.02 10.03 20.16
N ASN A 219 26.70 9.87 20.30
CA ASN A 219 26.08 8.88 21.20
C ASN A 219 25.28 7.80 20.44
N TYR A 220 25.60 7.59 19.16
CA TYR A 220 24.95 6.56 18.36
C TYR A 220 25.40 5.17 18.82
N ASN A 221 24.47 4.38 19.35
CA ASN A 221 24.79 3.03 19.81
C ASN A 221 24.74 2.05 18.62
N SER A 222 25.89 1.80 18.00
CA SER A 222 26.02 0.93 16.82
C SER A 222 25.87 -0.57 17.12
N SER A 223 25.47 -0.97 18.33
CA SER A 223 25.61 -2.35 18.82
C SER A 223 24.39 -3.25 18.62
N ILE A 224 23.48 -2.97 17.68
CA ILE A 224 22.40 -3.93 17.39
C ILE A 224 23.00 -5.12 16.61
N PRO A 225 22.91 -6.36 17.12
CA PRO A 225 23.41 -7.52 16.40
C PRO A 225 22.52 -7.80 15.18
N GLY A 226 23.03 -7.58 13.97
CA GLY A 226 22.39 -7.98 12.70
C GLY A 226 22.08 -6.84 11.73
N LEU A 227 22.07 -5.59 12.20
CA LEU A 227 22.03 -4.40 11.35
C LEU A 227 23.45 -3.82 11.37
N GLY A 228 24.13 -3.81 10.22
CA GLY A 228 25.40 -3.09 10.10
C GLY A 228 25.24 -1.64 10.55
N THR A 229 26.34 -0.94 10.85
CA THR A 229 26.38 0.50 11.11
C THR A 229 25.32 1.20 10.25
N ALA A 230 24.22 1.69 10.86
CA ALA A 230 23.11 2.25 10.09
C ALA A 230 23.70 3.25 9.10
N GLY A 231 23.57 2.95 7.81
CA GLY A 231 24.15 3.78 6.78
C GLY A 231 23.49 5.14 6.86
N ILE A 232 24.31 6.19 6.85
CA ILE A 232 23.83 7.52 6.52
C ILE A 232 23.78 7.57 5.00
N TYR A 233 22.59 7.65 4.44
CA TYR A 233 22.35 7.68 3.01
C TYR A 233 21.86 9.07 2.61
N GLN A 234 22.26 9.52 1.42
CA GLN A 234 21.71 10.73 0.84
C GLN A 234 20.55 10.35 -0.09
N GLN A 235 19.37 10.89 0.20
CA GLN A 235 18.17 10.73 -0.60
C GLN A 235 17.30 11.97 -0.42
N ASP A 236 16.82 12.52 -1.54
CA ASP A 236 15.91 13.65 -1.47
C ASP A 236 14.59 13.20 -0.84
N PRO A 237 14.17 13.86 0.26
CA PRO A 237 12.94 13.50 0.94
C PRO A 237 11.73 13.89 0.09
N PRO A 238 10.59 13.22 0.30
CA PRO A 238 9.34 13.61 -0.34
C PRO A 238 8.91 15.00 0.15
N THR A 239 8.20 15.75 -0.71
CA THR A 239 7.73 17.11 -0.37
C THR A 239 6.57 17.04 0.62
N VAL A 240 6.79 17.48 1.86
CA VAL A 240 5.77 17.43 2.90
C VAL A 240 4.96 18.73 2.93
N ASN A 241 3.68 18.66 2.54
CA ASN A 241 2.76 19.81 2.54
C ASN A 241 1.89 19.87 3.80
N PRO A 242 1.50 21.07 4.27
CA PRO A 242 0.44 21.22 5.27
C PRO A 242 -0.87 20.56 4.82
N ILE A 243 -1.68 20.12 5.78
CA ILE A 243 -2.96 19.46 5.51
C ILE A 243 -3.99 20.49 5.07
N THR A 244 -4.78 20.15 4.04
CA THR A 244 -5.97 20.91 3.66
C THR A 244 -7.21 20.13 4.07
N ILE A 245 -7.89 20.58 5.12
CA ILE A 245 -9.09 19.90 5.61
C ILE A 245 -10.26 20.15 4.66
N LEU A 246 -11.00 19.08 4.36
CA LEU A 246 -12.25 19.14 3.60
C LEU A 246 -13.22 20.14 4.22
N THR A 247 -13.84 20.96 3.37
CA THR A 247 -14.90 21.87 3.81
C THR A 247 -16.15 21.07 4.12
N ALA A 248 -16.70 21.25 5.31
CA ALA A 248 -17.94 20.59 5.71
C ALA A 248 -19.07 20.94 4.72
N PRO A 249 -19.89 19.96 4.28
CA PRO A 249 -21.00 20.24 3.40
C PRO A 249 -22.00 21.17 4.10
N VAL A 250 -22.53 22.14 3.34
CA VAL A 250 -23.60 23.01 3.85
C VAL A 250 -24.89 22.20 3.89
N THR A 251 -25.43 21.98 5.09
CA THR A 251 -26.70 21.27 5.27
C THR A 251 -27.49 21.88 6.43
N THR A 252 -28.81 21.83 6.31
CA THR A 252 -29.77 22.20 7.35
C THR A 252 -30.63 21.03 7.81
N THR A 253 -30.54 19.89 7.13
CA THR A 253 -31.33 18.70 7.39
C THR A 253 -30.93 18.09 8.73
N LYS A 254 -31.87 18.03 9.67
CA LYS A 254 -31.65 17.44 11.00
C LYS A 254 -32.00 15.95 11.00
N LEU A 255 -31.39 15.20 11.90
CA LEU A 255 -31.80 13.82 12.18
C LEU A 255 -33.25 13.78 12.70
N LYS A 256 -34.01 12.77 12.28
CA LYS A 256 -35.34 12.51 12.84
C LYS A 256 -35.24 12.16 14.32
N ASN A 257 -36.27 12.55 15.08
CA ASN A 257 -36.35 12.21 16.50
C ASN A 257 -36.37 10.69 16.68
N PHE A 258 -35.62 10.20 17.66
CA PHE A 258 -35.54 8.79 18.00
C PHE A 258 -35.68 8.63 19.51
N THR A 259 -36.67 7.84 19.91
CA THR A 259 -36.93 7.51 21.31
C THR A 259 -36.77 6.01 21.49
N PHE A 260 -36.05 5.63 22.52
CA PHE A 260 -35.83 4.24 22.89
C PHE A 260 -36.54 3.95 24.22
N THR A 261 -37.24 2.82 24.32
CA THR A 261 -37.94 2.41 25.54
C THR A 261 -37.22 1.23 26.19
N SER A 262 -36.81 1.39 27.45
CA SER A 262 -36.25 0.28 28.25
C SER A 262 -36.65 0.39 29.72
N GLY A 263 -37.00 -0.75 30.32
CA GLY A 263 -37.46 -0.81 31.71
C GLY A 263 -38.68 0.07 32.00
N GLY A 264 -39.58 0.24 31.01
CA GLY A 264 -40.76 1.09 31.12
C GLY A 264 -40.48 2.60 31.06
N LYS A 265 -39.24 3.03 30.79
CA LYS A 265 -38.86 4.44 30.62
C LYS A 265 -38.53 4.74 29.16
N ASN A 266 -38.94 5.92 28.69
CA ASN A 266 -38.62 6.44 27.37
C ASN A 266 -37.41 7.37 27.44
N TYR A 267 -36.40 7.09 26.62
CA TYR A 267 -35.18 7.86 26.50
C TYR A 267 -35.13 8.49 25.12
N GLN A 268 -35.16 9.83 25.06
CA GLN A 268 -35.01 10.56 23.80
C GLN A 268 -33.53 10.65 23.45
N ILE A 269 -33.06 9.76 22.59
CA ILE A 269 -31.67 9.73 22.14
C ILE A 269 -31.43 10.81 21.09
N ILE A 270 -32.41 11.01 20.20
CA ILE A 270 -32.37 12.10 19.23
C ILE A 270 -33.60 13.00 19.44
N ASN A 271 -33.35 14.28 19.71
CA ASN A 271 -34.39 15.29 19.89
C ASN A 271 -34.03 16.60 19.19
N ASN A 272 -34.85 17.00 18.22
CA ASN A 272 -34.70 18.22 17.41
C ASN A 272 -33.31 18.30 16.75
N GLY A 273 -32.83 17.16 16.23
CA GLY A 273 -31.53 17.00 15.59
C GLY A 273 -30.33 16.87 16.56
N ASN A 274 -30.51 17.06 17.87
CA ASN A 274 -29.45 16.79 18.84
C ASN A 274 -29.39 15.30 19.12
N PHE A 275 -28.20 14.72 19.08
CA PHE A 275 -27.94 13.34 19.48
C PHE A 275 -27.32 13.37 20.87
N SER A 276 -27.99 12.78 21.86
CA SER A 276 -27.56 12.85 23.25
C SER A 276 -27.79 11.54 23.99
N ILE A 277 -26.72 10.93 24.49
CA ILE A 277 -26.72 9.79 25.41
C ILE A 277 -26.04 10.25 26.70
N THR A 278 -26.80 10.39 27.78
CA THR A 278 -26.37 11.04 29.04
C THR A 278 -26.55 10.12 30.24
N SER A 279 -26.02 10.51 31.42
CA SER A 279 -26.01 9.68 32.65
C SER A 279 -27.36 9.09 33.10
N THR A 280 -28.47 9.68 32.66
CA THR A 280 -29.83 9.25 32.93
C THR A 280 -30.31 8.09 32.05
N THR A 281 -29.61 7.75 30.96
CA THR A 281 -29.96 6.67 30.03
C THR A 281 -29.26 5.36 30.41
N ASN A 282 -29.74 4.69 31.46
CA ASN A 282 -29.19 3.39 31.85
C ASN A 282 -29.68 2.28 30.88
N LEU A 283 -28.98 2.14 29.75
CA LEU A 283 -29.31 1.17 28.70
C LEU A 283 -28.85 -0.24 29.10
N THR A 284 -29.71 -0.95 29.83
CA THR A 284 -29.47 -2.35 30.23
C THR A 284 -29.62 -3.34 29.07
N VAL A 285 -30.26 -2.95 27.97
CA VAL A 285 -30.52 -3.79 26.79
C VAL A 285 -29.66 -3.30 25.61
N PRO A 286 -29.02 -4.21 24.86
CA PRO A 286 -28.40 -3.91 23.57
C PRO A 286 -29.35 -3.09 22.69
N THR A 287 -28.94 -1.88 22.36
CA THR A 287 -29.72 -0.94 21.56
C THR A 287 -28.92 -0.57 20.33
N SER A 288 -29.52 -0.76 19.16
CA SER A 288 -28.92 -0.30 17.91
C SER A 288 -29.80 0.80 17.30
N TYR A 289 -29.16 1.78 16.68
CA TYR A 289 -29.85 2.78 15.87
C TYR A 289 -29.24 2.76 14.48
N ASN A 290 -30.06 2.41 13.48
CA ASN A 290 -29.64 2.39 12.09
C ASN A 290 -29.89 3.75 11.44
N LEU A 291 -28.83 4.54 11.34
CA LEU A 291 -28.93 5.94 10.93
C LEU A 291 -29.49 6.10 9.51
N GLY A 292 -29.13 5.19 8.60
CA GLY A 292 -29.49 5.24 7.18
C GLY A 292 -30.94 4.82 6.91
N ASP A 293 -31.41 3.79 7.60
CA ASP A 293 -32.77 3.24 7.42
C ASP A 293 -33.82 4.14 8.06
N GLU A 294 -33.49 4.75 9.19
CA GLU A 294 -34.38 5.67 9.91
C GLU A 294 -34.54 7.02 9.18
N ASN A 295 -33.54 7.39 8.36
CA ASN A 295 -33.51 8.63 7.59
C ASN A 295 -33.35 8.34 6.08
N PRO A 296 -34.30 7.70 5.41
CA PRO A 296 -34.15 7.25 4.03
C PRO A 296 -33.94 8.43 3.07
N GLY A 297 -33.07 8.23 2.07
CA GLY A 297 -32.80 9.23 1.02
C GLY A 297 -31.87 10.39 1.42
N GLN A 298 -31.36 10.42 2.64
CA GLN A 298 -30.48 11.49 3.14
C GLN A 298 -29.13 10.92 3.58
N SER A 299 -28.03 11.53 3.12
CA SER A 299 -26.67 11.10 3.48
C SER A 299 -25.87 12.16 4.24
N VAL A 300 -26.43 13.36 4.45
CA VAL A 300 -25.76 14.47 5.13
C VAL A 300 -26.72 15.12 6.13
N PHE A 301 -26.33 15.17 7.40
CA PHE A 301 -27.17 15.70 8.48
C PHE A 301 -26.44 16.74 9.30
N TYR A 302 -27.17 17.75 9.75
CA TYR A 302 -26.75 18.69 10.77
C TYR A 302 -27.20 18.20 12.15
N VAL A 303 -26.23 18.00 13.04
CA VAL A 303 -26.39 17.48 14.40
C VAL A 303 -25.75 18.49 15.37
N PRO A 304 -26.47 19.52 15.84
CA PRO A 304 -25.84 20.61 16.60
C PRO A 304 -25.00 20.12 17.78
N ASN A 305 -25.55 19.18 18.55
CA ASN A 305 -24.86 18.50 19.63
C ASN A 305 -24.85 16.99 19.35
N LEU A 306 -23.67 16.40 19.16
CA LEU A 306 -23.43 14.96 19.17
C LEU A 306 -22.70 14.61 20.46
N LYS A 307 -23.46 14.24 21.49
CA LYS A 307 -22.96 14.02 22.86
C LYS A 307 -23.26 12.60 23.32
N VAL A 308 -22.21 11.88 23.68
CA VAL A 308 -22.25 10.60 24.38
C VAL A 308 -21.40 10.77 25.61
N THR A 309 -22.03 11.02 26.76
CA THR A 309 -21.31 11.40 27.99
C THR A 309 -21.30 10.31 29.05
N GLN A 310 -22.10 9.25 28.89
CA GLN A 310 -22.16 8.12 29.81
C GLN A 310 -21.61 6.84 29.15
N TYR A 311 -21.14 5.92 30.00
CA TYR A 311 -20.91 4.54 29.64
C TYR A 311 -22.22 3.87 29.15
N ALA A 312 -22.37 3.76 27.83
CA ALA A 312 -23.47 3.08 27.17
C ALA A 312 -22.93 1.89 26.36
N PRO A 313 -22.44 0.83 27.01
CA PRO A 313 -21.71 -0.24 26.32
C PRO A 313 -22.55 -1.02 25.32
N ASN A 314 -23.86 -0.93 25.52
CA ASN A 314 -24.90 -1.59 24.78
C ASN A 314 -25.44 -0.77 23.61
N PHE A 315 -25.01 0.50 23.44
CA PHE A 315 -25.44 1.32 22.31
C PHE A 315 -24.51 1.14 21.11
N THR A 316 -25.07 0.85 19.94
CA THR A 316 -24.34 0.75 18.67
C THR A 316 -25.03 1.58 17.59
N LEU A 317 -24.28 2.45 16.93
CA LEU A 317 -24.74 3.17 15.76
C LEU A 317 -24.45 2.34 14.51
N VAL A 318 -25.49 1.95 13.77
CA VAL A 318 -25.39 1.12 12.56
C VAL A 318 -25.43 2.02 11.32
N ILE A 319 -24.43 1.87 10.45
CA ILE A 319 -24.19 2.70 9.26
C ILE A 319 -24.10 1.76 8.05
N ASN A 320 -25.22 1.54 7.35
CA ASN A 320 -25.29 0.64 6.18
C ASN A 320 -25.06 1.32 4.83
N ARG A 321 -24.88 2.64 4.85
CA ARG A 321 -24.47 3.46 3.70
C ARG A 321 -23.65 4.63 4.19
N ASP A 322 -22.97 5.33 3.30
CA ASP A 322 -22.13 6.46 3.70
C ASP A 322 -22.98 7.61 4.22
N ILE A 323 -22.70 8.03 5.46
CA ILE A 323 -23.39 9.12 6.13
C ILE A 323 -22.38 10.15 6.63
N THR A 324 -22.71 11.42 6.43
CA THR A 324 -21.98 12.58 6.94
C THR A 324 -22.79 13.29 8.02
N LEU A 325 -22.18 13.53 9.17
CA LEU A 325 -22.72 14.35 10.26
C LEU A 325 -21.92 15.64 10.36
N VAL A 326 -22.59 16.78 10.34
CA VAL A 326 -21.99 18.10 10.59
C VAL A 326 -22.45 18.55 11.97
N THR A 327 -21.52 18.79 12.89
CA THR A 327 -21.81 19.10 14.29
C THR A 327 -21.10 20.35 14.78
N ASP A 328 -21.73 21.07 15.71
CA ASP A 328 -21.08 22.19 16.40
C ASP A 328 -20.36 21.72 17.67
N THR A 329 -20.83 20.63 18.30
CA THR A 329 -20.24 20.03 19.51
C THR A 329 -20.20 18.52 19.42
N LEU A 330 -19.00 17.95 19.50
CA LEU A 330 -18.73 16.50 19.50
C LEU A 330 -18.15 16.07 20.84
N TRP A 331 -18.94 15.39 21.65
CA TRP A 331 -18.48 14.75 22.88
C TRP A 331 -18.64 13.24 22.79
N LEU A 332 -17.54 12.51 22.74
CA LEU A 332 -17.51 11.04 22.73
C LEU A 332 -16.76 10.57 23.98
N ASN A 333 -17.45 10.58 25.12
CA ASN A 333 -16.91 10.10 26.38
C ASN A 333 -17.38 8.66 26.63
N ASN A 334 -16.52 7.87 27.27
CA ASN A 334 -16.71 6.44 27.52
C ASN A 334 -16.70 5.55 26.26
N GLN A 335 -17.83 5.36 25.57
CA GLN A 335 -17.95 4.40 24.47
C GLN A 335 -18.91 4.89 23.39
N PHE A 336 -18.53 4.72 22.13
CA PHE A 336 -19.34 5.03 20.96
C PHE A 336 -19.03 4.02 19.85
N LYS A 337 -19.81 2.93 19.78
CA LYS A 337 -19.60 1.85 18.80
C LYS A 337 -20.28 2.18 17.48
N VAL A 338 -19.55 2.01 16.38
CA VAL A 338 -20.08 2.11 15.01
C VAL A 338 -19.93 0.75 14.33
N THR A 339 -20.98 0.29 13.65
CA THR A 339 -20.98 -0.94 12.83
C THR A 339 -21.68 -0.70 11.50
N GLY A 340 -21.68 -1.70 10.61
CA GLY A 340 -22.31 -1.63 9.30
C GLY A 340 -21.29 -1.57 8.15
N THR A 341 -21.80 -1.56 6.92
CA THR A 341 -21.01 -1.62 5.69
C THR A 341 -20.57 -0.25 5.18
N GLY A 342 -21.27 0.81 5.54
CA GLY A 342 -21.02 2.19 5.12
C GLY A 342 -19.99 2.93 5.97
N LYS A 343 -19.59 4.11 5.51
CA LYS A 343 -18.64 5.02 6.17
C LYS A 343 -19.37 6.13 6.92
N LEU A 344 -18.98 6.37 8.17
CA LEU A 344 -19.41 7.51 8.97
C LEU A 344 -18.36 8.62 8.90
N THR A 345 -18.75 9.78 8.40
CA THR A 345 -17.93 10.99 8.40
C THR A 345 -18.51 12.03 9.35
N ILE A 346 -17.72 12.58 10.27
CA ILE A 346 -18.16 13.61 11.21
C ILE A 346 -17.34 14.87 10.99
N PHE A 347 -17.99 15.97 10.62
CA PHE A 347 -17.40 17.31 10.57
C PHE A 347 -17.73 18.08 11.84
N VAL A 348 -16.72 18.46 12.61
CA VAL A 348 -16.83 19.37 13.73
C VAL A 348 -16.51 20.78 13.23
N LYS A 349 -17.50 21.67 13.26
CA LYS A 349 -17.34 23.03 12.79
C LYS A 349 -16.26 23.79 13.58
N PRO A 350 -15.55 24.73 12.95
CA PRO A 350 -14.54 25.54 13.62
C PRO A 350 -15.12 26.33 14.80
N SER A 351 -14.25 26.73 15.72
CA SER A 351 -14.60 27.58 16.85
C SER A 351 -13.86 28.91 16.74
N THR A 352 -14.61 30.00 16.84
CA THR A 352 -14.05 31.34 17.08
C THR A 352 -14.17 31.73 18.55
N SER A 353 -14.35 30.76 19.47
CA SER A 353 -14.59 31.05 20.88
C SER A 353 -13.50 31.96 21.45
N THR A 354 -13.94 33.07 22.04
CA THR A 354 -13.07 34.05 22.69
C THR A 354 -12.74 33.67 24.14
N THR A 355 -13.35 32.61 24.66
CA THR A 355 -13.17 32.14 26.05
C THR A 355 -12.03 31.13 26.17
N SER A 356 -11.45 31.01 27.36
CA SER A 356 -10.35 30.09 27.67
C SER A 356 -10.75 28.61 27.73
N THR A 357 -12.04 28.29 27.66
CA THR A 357 -12.56 26.92 27.67
C THR A 357 -13.21 26.60 26.33
N ASN A 358 -12.66 25.62 25.61
CA ASN A 358 -13.31 25.08 24.42
C ASN A 358 -14.15 23.86 24.82
N THR A 359 -15.46 24.01 24.77
CA THR A 359 -16.43 22.95 25.07
C THR A 359 -16.93 22.25 23.80
N LYS A 360 -16.36 22.49 22.61
CA LYS A 360 -16.87 21.94 21.35
C LYS A 360 -16.40 20.51 21.06
N LEU A 361 -15.22 20.12 21.52
CA LEU A 361 -14.65 18.81 21.22
C LEU A 361 -14.13 18.16 22.49
N GLN A 362 -14.64 16.96 22.78
CA GLN A 362 -14.15 16.12 23.87
C GLN A 362 -14.23 14.67 23.42
N ILE A 363 -13.10 13.96 23.44
CA ILE A 363 -13.04 12.53 23.15
C ILE A 363 -12.27 11.88 24.28
N ASN A 364 -12.96 11.59 25.38
CA ASN A 364 -12.37 10.98 26.56
C ASN A 364 -13.05 9.64 26.84
N ALA A 365 -12.65 8.63 26.07
CA ALA A 365 -13.19 7.29 26.17
C ALA A 365 -12.40 6.44 27.16
N SER A 366 -13.11 5.58 27.88
CA SER A 366 -12.55 4.46 28.65
C SER A 366 -12.81 3.12 27.97
N GLY A 367 -13.61 3.11 26.89
CA GLY A 367 -13.95 1.94 26.09
C GLY A 367 -13.63 2.13 24.60
N ILE A 368 -14.46 1.55 23.74
CA ILE A 368 -14.29 1.59 22.28
C ILE A 368 -15.02 2.80 21.69
N VAL A 369 -14.33 3.60 20.88
CA VAL A 369 -14.94 4.64 20.03
C VAL A 369 -14.62 4.35 18.57
N GLY A 370 -15.64 4.22 17.73
CA GLY A 370 -15.52 3.95 16.30
C GLY A 370 -15.87 2.52 15.91
N ASN A 371 -15.36 2.09 14.76
CA ASN A 371 -15.67 0.79 14.17
C ASN A 371 -14.54 -0.20 14.41
N GLN A 372 -14.75 -1.11 15.36
CA GLN A 372 -13.72 -2.08 15.79
C GLN A 372 -13.23 -3.01 14.68
N ALA A 373 -14.10 -3.34 13.71
CA ALA A 373 -13.74 -4.23 12.62
C ALA A 373 -12.86 -3.54 11.57
N ASP A 374 -13.10 -2.25 11.33
CA ASP A 374 -12.41 -1.48 10.30
C ASP A 374 -12.38 0.02 10.64
N SER A 375 -11.19 0.51 11.02
CA SER A 375 -10.98 1.92 11.39
C SER A 375 -11.20 2.92 10.25
N THR A 376 -11.25 2.47 8.99
CA THR A 376 -11.52 3.35 7.84
C THR A 376 -12.99 3.73 7.72
N LYS A 377 -13.88 2.98 8.39
CA LYS A 377 -15.33 3.21 8.37
C LYS A 377 -15.77 4.40 9.22
N MET A 378 -14.85 5.03 9.98
CA MET A 378 -15.15 6.26 10.70
C MET A 378 -14.05 7.29 10.52
N SER A 379 -14.43 8.51 10.14
CA SER A 379 -13.51 9.64 10.01
C SER A 379 -14.09 10.87 10.70
N ILE A 380 -13.26 11.58 11.46
CA ILE A 380 -13.62 12.82 12.15
C ILE A 380 -12.76 13.95 11.59
N TYR A 381 -13.41 14.92 10.96
CA TYR A 381 -12.82 16.15 10.46
C TYR A 381 -13.11 17.27 11.44
N VAL A 382 -12.07 17.95 11.90
CA VAL A 382 -12.18 19.00 12.90
C VAL A 382 -11.66 20.30 12.29
N GLY A 383 -12.56 21.29 12.15
CA GLY A 383 -12.17 22.65 11.76
C GLY A 383 -11.23 23.28 12.80
N ALA A 384 -10.67 24.45 12.50
CA ALA A 384 -9.75 25.10 13.43
C ALA A 384 -10.40 25.35 14.80
N LEU A 385 -9.80 24.81 15.86
CA LEU A 385 -10.26 24.96 17.24
C LEU A 385 -9.16 25.67 18.03
N THR A 386 -9.43 26.91 18.42
CA THR A 386 -8.46 27.74 19.12
C THR A 386 -9.06 28.33 20.39
N TYR A 387 -8.19 28.76 21.31
CA TYR A 387 -8.56 29.56 22.47
C TYR A 387 -7.67 30.79 22.57
N LYS A 388 -8.14 31.82 23.27
CA LYS A 388 -7.34 33.01 23.54
C LYS A 388 -6.56 32.85 24.84
N SER A 389 -5.26 33.12 24.79
CA SER A 389 -4.37 33.27 25.94
C SER A 389 -3.68 34.62 25.82
N GLY A 390 -4.17 35.63 26.56
CA GLY A 390 -3.79 37.02 26.35
C GLY A 390 -4.19 37.52 24.96
N SER A 391 -3.25 38.12 24.22
CA SER A 391 -3.42 38.58 22.83
C SER A 391 -3.22 37.49 21.79
N SER A 392 -2.74 36.31 22.19
CA SER A 392 -2.40 35.22 21.29
C SER A 392 -3.55 34.23 21.15
N GLN A 393 -3.81 33.80 19.93
CA GLN A 393 -4.72 32.71 19.62
C GLN A 393 -3.90 31.43 19.50
N LEU A 394 -4.14 30.47 20.40
CA LEU A 394 -3.41 29.22 20.46
C LEU A 394 -4.30 28.04 20.02
N PRO A 395 -3.73 27.02 19.36
CA PRO A 395 -4.46 25.80 19.06
C PRO A 395 -4.89 25.10 20.34
N TRP A 396 -6.13 24.62 20.37
CA TRP A 396 -6.63 23.80 21.46
C TRP A 396 -5.93 22.44 21.49
N THR A 397 -5.83 21.81 22.66
CA THR A 397 -5.29 20.46 22.81
C THR A 397 -6.43 19.46 23.04
N LEU A 398 -6.54 18.48 22.15
CA LEU A 398 -7.38 17.31 22.35
C LEU A 398 -6.58 16.21 23.03
N THR A 399 -6.93 15.92 24.28
CA THR A 399 -6.43 14.74 24.99
C THR A 399 -7.35 13.55 24.75
N LEU A 400 -6.81 12.49 24.16
CA LEU A 400 -7.49 11.19 24.09
C LEU A 400 -7.22 10.42 25.38
N GLY A 401 -8.29 10.07 26.09
CA GLY A 401 -8.24 9.24 27.31
C GLY A 401 -7.76 7.81 27.05
N SER A 402 -7.79 6.96 28.08
CA SER A 402 -7.22 5.60 28.06
C SER A 402 -7.99 4.55 27.22
N GLY A 403 -8.95 4.98 26.39
CA GLY A 403 -9.78 4.11 25.57
C GLY A 403 -9.07 3.57 24.33
N THR A 404 -9.82 2.78 23.56
CA THR A 404 -9.42 2.31 22.23
C THR A 404 -10.26 3.01 21.16
N TYR A 405 -9.59 3.62 20.20
CA TYR A 405 -10.18 4.47 19.17
C TYR A 405 -9.97 3.82 17.81
N TYR A 406 -11.05 3.58 17.06
CA TYR A 406 -11.07 2.96 15.74
C TYR A 406 -11.67 3.94 14.72
N PHE A 407 -10.98 5.06 14.52
CA PHE A 407 -11.34 6.09 13.56
C PHE A 407 -10.10 6.83 13.10
N SER A 408 -10.21 7.54 11.98
CA SER A 408 -9.21 8.53 11.57
C SER A 408 -9.61 9.93 12.01
N LEU A 409 -8.66 10.71 12.52
CA LEU A 409 -8.84 12.07 13.01
C LEU A 409 -8.05 13.06 12.16
N LEU A 410 -8.73 14.00 11.54
CA LEU A 410 -8.12 14.98 10.65
C LEU A 410 -8.49 16.39 11.13
N CYS A 411 -7.49 17.19 11.46
CA CYS A 411 -7.67 18.45 12.17
C CYS A 411 -6.97 19.61 11.46
N ALA A 412 -7.69 20.72 11.31
CA ALA A 412 -7.17 21.90 10.60
C ALA A 412 -6.10 22.64 11.41
N ASN A 413 -6.24 22.69 12.73
CA ASN A 413 -5.26 23.27 13.66
C ASN A 413 -5.61 22.83 15.08
N LEU A 414 -5.10 21.68 15.52
CA LEU A 414 -5.40 21.10 16.83
C LEU A 414 -4.17 20.38 17.38
N ASN A 415 -3.75 20.72 18.59
CA ASN A 415 -2.74 19.93 19.28
C ASN A 415 -3.36 18.61 19.73
N ILE A 416 -2.59 17.53 19.68
CA ILE A 416 -3.07 16.20 20.04
C ILE A 416 -2.24 15.67 21.21
N ASP A 417 -2.91 15.06 22.18
CA ASP A 417 -2.29 14.39 23.32
C ASP A 417 -2.87 12.97 23.43
N LEU A 418 -2.09 12.01 22.96
CA LEU A 418 -2.37 10.58 23.03
C LEU A 418 -1.87 10.04 24.38
N ALA A 419 -2.58 10.36 25.46
CA ALA A 419 -2.12 10.09 26.83
C ALA A 419 -1.82 8.60 27.07
N SER A 420 -2.85 7.78 27.29
CA SER A 420 -2.72 6.30 27.40
C SER A 420 -3.71 5.61 26.45
N SER A 421 -3.93 6.25 25.29
CA SER A 421 -4.89 5.83 24.28
C SER A 421 -4.31 4.78 23.34
N ILE A 422 -5.15 3.85 22.88
CA ILE A 422 -4.86 2.98 21.75
C ILE A 422 -5.63 3.51 20.55
N LEU A 423 -4.96 4.16 19.60
CA LEU A 423 -5.59 4.57 18.35
C LEU A 423 -5.27 3.55 17.25
N ARG A 424 -6.29 3.15 16.49
CA ARG A 424 -6.24 2.36 15.27
C ARG A 424 -6.92 3.18 14.18
N GLY A 425 -6.13 3.77 13.30
CA GLY A 425 -6.58 4.74 12.29
C GLY A 425 -5.48 5.74 11.96
N ALA A 426 -5.79 6.82 11.25
CA ALA A 426 -4.82 7.88 10.96
C ALA A 426 -5.06 9.13 11.81
N ILE A 427 -4.00 9.86 12.17
CA ILE A 427 -4.09 11.23 12.67
C ILE A 427 -3.46 12.15 11.64
N ALA A 428 -4.15 13.22 11.27
CA ALA A 428 -3.60 14.32 10.51
C ALA A 428 -3.87 15.63 11.25
N THR A 429 -2.86 16.45 11.55
CA THR A 429 -3.06 17.78 12.14
C THR A 429 -2.03 18.82 11.73
N ASN A 430 -2.46 20.07 11.50
CA ASN A 430 -1.55 21.23 11.42
C ASN A 430 -1.36 21.93 12.79
N GLY A 431 -1.70 21.26 13.89
CA GLY A 431 -1.39 21.75 15.23
C GLY A 431 0.11 21.94 15.45
N ALA A 432 0.48 22.67 16.51
CA ALA A 432 1.87 22.91 16.84
C ALA A 432 2.53 21.75 17.60
N LYS A 433 1.73 20.87 18.21
CA LYS A 433 2.23 19.80 19.07
C LYS A 433 1.40 18.52 18.96
N VAL A 434 2.08 17.39 18.90
CA VAL A 434 1.51 16.07 19.16
C VAL A 434 2.32 15.40 20.26
N PHE A 435 1.66 14.93 21.30
CA PHE A 435 2.28 14.19 22.39
C PHE A 435 1.77 12.75 22.39
N ILE A 436 2.71 11.80 22.51
CA ILE A 436 2.43 10.37 22.63
C ILE A 436 2.91 9.95 24.02
N GLY A 437 1.94 9.68 24.90
CA GLY A 437 2.15 9.50 26.33
C GLY A 437 2.47 8.05 26.74
N PRO A 438 2.58 7.80 28.05
CA PRO A 438 2.88 6.47 28.57
C PRO A 438 1.77 5.47 28.29
N SER A 439 2.15 4.24 27.95
CA SER A 439 1.23 3.12 27.69
C SER A 439 0.25 3.38 26.54
N SER A 440 0.48 4.40 25.73
CA SER A 440 -0.16 4.52 24.44
C SER A 440 0.43 3.45 23.52
N ALA A 441 -0.35 2.44 23.18
CA ALA A 441 -0.03 1.55 22.08
C ALA A 441 -0.81 2.06 20.86
N SER A 442 -0.23 3.03 20.17
CA SER A 442 -0.88 3.58 18.99
C SER A 442 -0.55 2.68 17.81
N SER A 443 -1.49 1.85 17.37
CA SER A 443 -1.46 1.28 16.01
C SER A 443 -2.08 2.26 15.02
N ALA A 444 -1.79 3.56 15.22
CA ALA A 444 -2.19 4.56 14.26
C ALA A 444 -1.32 4.36 13.03
N ILE A 445 -1.98 4.01 11.95
CA ILE A 445 -1.35 3.57 10.72
C ILE A 445 -0.49 4.71 10.14
N LEU A 446 -0.93 5.97 10.35
CA LEU A 446 -0.21 7.19 10.03
C LEU A 446 -0.42 8.27 11.10
N LEU A 447 0.65 8.95 11.51
CA LEU A 447 0.59 10.25 12.18
C LEU A 447 1.20 11.31 11.26
N TYR A 448 0.37 12.14 10.64
CA TYR A 448 0.78 13.19 9.72
C TYR A 448 0.62 14.58 10.38
N ALA A 449 1.71 15.16 10.85
CA ALA A 449 1.72 16.42 11.58
C ALA A 449 2.90 17.32 11.14
N PRO A 450 2.93 17.76 9.87
CA PRO A 450 4.11 18.35 9.23
C PRO A 450 4.54 19.71 9.81
N LEU A 451 3.68 20.35 10.60
CA LEU A 451 3.98 21.61 11.30
C LEU A 451 4.15 21.42 12.81
N ALA A 452 3.97 20.20 13.32
CA ALA A 452 3.96 19.91 14.75
C ALA A 452 5.31 19.39 15.25
N VAL A 453 5.62 19.68 16.51
CA VAL A 453 6.59 18.90 17.27
C VAL A 453 5.90 17.63 17.77
N VAL A 454 6.34 16.47 17.29
CA VAL A 454 5.88 15.16 17.78
C VAL A 454 6.80 14.70 18.89
N GLN A 455 6.24 14.41 20.07
CA GLN A 455 6.99 14.06 21.28
C GLN A 455 6.63 12.67 21.81
N MET A 456 7.62 11.80 21.97
CA MET A 456 7.53 10.48 22.61
C MET A 456 8.46 10.41 23.83
N LYS A 457 7.95 10.68 25.04
CA LYS A 457 8.81 10.84 26.22
C LYS A 457 8.83 9.68 27.20
N SER A 458 7.96 8.69 27.02
CA SER A 458 7.82 7.55 27.95
C SER A 458 8.44 6.27 27.39
N SER A 459 9.11 5.50 28.24
CA SER A 459 9.62 4.16 27.90
C SER A 459 8.52 3.16 27.55
N SER A 460 7.30 3.38 28.03
CA SER A 460 6.15 2.53 27.75
C SER A 460 5.31 2.96 26.55
N SER A 461 5.74 3.99 25.82
CA SER A 461 5.04 4.45 24.63
C SER A 461 5.46 3.62 23.41
N SER A 462 4.48 3.13 22.66
CA SER A 462 4.70 2.43 21.39
C SER A 462 3.85 2.99 20.26
N PHE A 463 4.45 3.09 19.07
CA PHE A 463 3.80 3.54 17.85
C PHE A 463 4.05 2.54 16.73
N TYR A 464 2.99 2.06 16.08
CA TYR A 464 3.05 1.11 14.96
C TYR A 464 2.46 1.75 13.72
N GLY A 465 3.31 2.19 12.80
CA GLY A 465 2.95 2.98 11.61
C GLY A 465 4.09 3.90 11.18
N ALA A 466 3.77 4.95 10.42
CA ALA A 466 4.72 6.02 10.09
C ALA A 466 4.36 7.35 10.77
N ILE A 467 5.39 8.13 11.12
CA ILE A 467 5.27 9.47 11.68
C ILE A 467 5.85 10.47 10.68
N VAL A 468 5.06 11.47 10.29
CA VAL A 468 5.51 12.66 9.57
C VAL A 468 5.35 13.84 10.48
N ALA A 469 6.42 14.55 10.78
CA ALA A 469 6.45 15.61 11.79
C ALA A 469 7.12 16.88 11.28
N GLY A 470 6.77 18.02 11.87
CA GLY A 470 7.58 19.24 11.72
C GLY A 470 8.91 19.10 12.43
N SER A 471 8.94 18.48 13.60
CA SER A 471 10.15 17.97 14.26
C SER A 471 9.78 16.79 15.15
N PHE A 472 10.74 15.91 15.40
CA PHE A 472 10.52 14.72 16.22
C PHE A 472 11.42 14.72 17.45
N VAL A 473 10.86 14.42 18.62
CA VAL A 473 11.62 14.37 19.87
C VAL A 473 11.21 13.11 20.63
N SER A 474 12.13 12.16 20.77
CA SER A 474 12.02 11.12 21.78
C SER A 474 12.94 11.46 22.94
N SER A 475 12.41 11.82 24.11
CA SER A 475 13.28 12.23 25.23
C SER A 475 12.84 11.57 26.54
N THR A 476 13.68 10.71 27.12
CA THR A 476 14.36 10.96 28.43
C THR A 476 15.22 9.76 28.85
N GLY A 477 16.54 9.94 28.97
CA GLY A 477 17.45 8.99 29.67
C GLY A 477 17.33 7.51 29.23
N ASN A 478 17.19 6.61 30.20
CA ASN A 478 17.02 5.15 29.98
C ASN A 478 15.62 4.74 29.48
N SER A 479 14.85 5.68 28.90
CA SER A 479 13.55 5.37 28.34
C SER A 479 13.68 4.96 26.88
N HIS A 480 13.08 3.82 26.53
CA HIS A 480 13.16 3.24 25.19
C HIS A 480 11.77 3.18 24.54
N PRO A 481 11.18 4.33 24.11
CA PRO A 481 9.94 4.28 23.34
C PRO A 481 10.15 3.47 22.06
N THR A 482 9.14 2.71 21.65
CA THR A 482 9.21 1.82 20.48
C THR A 482 8.44 2.41 19.31
N ILE A 483 9.07 2.53 18.15
CA ILE A 483 8.41 2.83 16.88
C ILE A 483 8.65 1.65 15.96
N VAL A 484 7.59 1.11 15.36
CA VAL A 484 7.67 0.03 14.38
C VAL A 484 7.00 0.50 13.11
N TYR A 485 7.78 0.63 12.05
CA TYR A 485 7.26 0.95 10.73
C TYR A 485 6.27 -0.13 10.27
N SER A 486 5.22 0.30 9.57
CA SER A 486 4.27 -0.61 8.93
C SER A 486 3.94 -0.12 7.54
N SER A 487 4.21 -0.94 6.53
CA SER A 487 3.87 -0.66 5.12
C SER A 487 2.36 -0.55 4.88
N ALA A 488 1.54 -1.01 5.82
CA ALA A 488 0.10 -0.78 5.82
C ALA A 488 -0.24 0.73 5.78
N VAL A 489 0.68 1.61 6.18
CA VAL A 489 0.53 3.07 6.06
C VAL A 489 0.09 3.51 4.68
N ASN A 490 0.60 2.88 3.63
CA ASN A 490 0.32 3.25 2.24
C ASN A 490 -1.12 2.90 1.81
N THR A 491 -1.81 2.01 2.53
CA THR A 491 -3.15 1.49 2.16
C THR A 491 -4.29 2.22 2.87
N TYR A 492 -4.04 2.81 4.03
CA TYR A 492 -5.10 3.25 4.96
C TYR A 492 -5.25 4.77 5.08
N ILE A 493 -4.61 5.54 4.21
CA ILE A 493 -4.70 7.01 4.22
C ILE A 493 -6.00 7.43 3.53
N PRO A 494 -6.84 8.27 4.18
CA PRO A 494 -7.88 8.98 3.48
C PRO A 494 -7.23 9.94 2.49
N VAL A 495 -7.09 9.50 1.23
CA VAL A 495 -6.40 10.22 0.14
C VAL A 495 -7.04 11.60 -0.10
N ASP A 496 -8.30 11.78 0.30
CA ASP A 496 -9.08 13.00 0.08
C ASP A 496 -8.59 14.24 0.87
N VAL A 497 -7.62 14.11 1.77
CA VAL A 497 -7.40 15.13 2.84
C VAL A 497 -5.96 15.65 2.93
N ILE A 498 -5.01 14.89 2.42
CA ILE A 498 -3.64 15.35 2.34
C ILE A 498 -3.43 15.70 0.87
N ASP A 499 -2.99 16.93 0.58
CA ASP A 499 -2.57 17.27 -0.78
C ASP A 499 -1.22 16.61 -1.03
N LEU A 500 -1.31 15.42 -1.63
CA LEU A 500 -0.20 14.55 -1.94
C LEU A 500 0.34 14.78 -3.35
N SER A 501 -0.09 15.85 -4.03
CA SER A 501 0.38 16.18 -5.38
C SER A 501 1.90 16.38 -5.48
N GLY A 502 2.59 16.58 -4.34
CA GLY A 502 4.06 16.63 -4.24
C GLY A 502 4.75 15.34 -3.74
N MET A 503 4.00 14.32 -3.34
CA MET A 503 4.52 13.04 -2.84
C MET A 503 4.01 11.90 -3.72
N THR A 504 4.35 11.95 -5.00
CA THR A 504 4.09 10.83 -5.88
C THR A 504 5.10 9.75 -5.57
N THR A 505 4.64 8.60 -5.10
CA THR A 505 5.42 7.38 -5.24
C THR A 505 5.67 7.22 -6.74
N PRO A 506 6.84 6.74 -7.17
CA PRO A 506 6.90 6.13 -8.48
C PRO A 506 5.75 5.11 -8.53
N PRO A 507 5.01 5.00 -9.63
CA PRO A 507 4.07 3.91 -9.80
C PRO A 507 4.80 2.58 -9.53
N THR A 508 4.08 1.47 -9.47
CA THR A 508 4.71 0.14 -9.40
C THR A 508 4.50 -0.65 -10.69
N ILE A 509 5.58 -1.24 -11.22
CA ILE A 509 5.51 -2.32 -12.21
C ILE A 509 5.51 -3.63 -11.45
N THR A 510 4.55 -4.50 -11.77
CA THR A 510 4.57 -5.89 -11.34
C THR A 510 4.56 -6.81 -12.57
N VAL A 511 5.52 -7.74 -12.62
CA VAL A 511 5.50 -8.81 -13.64
C VAL A 511 4.54 -9.90 -13.16
N VAL A 512 3.39 -10.02 -13.82
CA VAL A 512 2.30 -10.92 -13.37
C VAL A 512 2.57 -12.37 -13.71
N LYS A 513 3.33 -12.65 -14.78
CA LYS A 513 3.58 -14.02 -15.24
C LYS A 513 4.95 -14.17 -15.89
N SER A 514 5.67 -15.24 -15.55
CA SER A 514 6.87 -15.66 -16.27
C SER A 514 6.57 -15.93 -17.75
N PRO A 515 7.58 -15.89 -18.65
CA PRO A 515 7.37 -16.16 -20.07
C PRO A 515 6.61 -17.47 -20.28
N THR A 516 5.54 -17.41 -21.06
CA THR A 516 4.79 -18.60 -21.48
C THR A 516 5.01 -18.87 -22.95
N LEU A 517 5.15 -20.16 -23.26
CA LEU A 517 5.12 -20.66 -24.63
C LEU A 517 3.67 -20.60 -25.13
N GLU A 518 3.47 -19.92 -26.25
CA GLU A 518 2.18 -19.83 -26.95
C GLU A 518 2.00 -21.00 -27.94
#